data_AF-A0A9E5V6M3-F1
#
_entry.id   AF-A0A9E5V6M3-F1
#
_cell.length_a   1.000
_cell.length_b   1.000
_cell.length_c   1.000
_cell.angle_alpha   90.00
_cell.angle_beta   90.00
_cell.angle_gamma   90.00
#
_symmetry.space_group_name_H-M   'P 1'
#
loop_
_entity.id
_entity.type
_entity.pdbx_description
1 polymer ?
#
loop_
_entity_poly.entity_id
_entity_poly.type
_entity_poly.pdbx_seq_one_letter_code
_entity_poly.pdbx_strand_id
1 'polypeptide(L)'
;MAIDLTFANLETAVPSGAIFRDETNSDIKISLKALMGENAVNWGDAKVSEAISKLLDGCSKAQTAFNAASATDLNSYPAPTPGIPTQDADGNWYASFTHTVTVNIPLNRNETSGVAL
;
A
#
# COMPACT_ATOMS: atom_id res chain seq x y z
N MET A 1 -6.69 -7.80 10.82
CA MET A 1 -5.62 -6.81 11.06
C MET A 1 -5.38 -6.14 9.73
N ALA A 2 -5.58 -4.82 9.62
CA ALA A 2 -5.10 -4.10 8.44
C ALA A 2 -3.58 -4.20 8.46
N ILE A 3 -2.97 -4.58 7.33
CA ILE A 3 -1.53 -4.46 7.17
C ILE A 3 -1.27 -2.96 6.97
N ASP A 4 -0.32 -2.41 7.70
CA ASP A 4 0.05 -1.01 7.55
C ASP A 4 1.20 -0.87 6.54
N LEU A 5 1.19 0.23 5.77
CA LEU A 5 2.33 0.60 4.95
C LEU A 5 3.51 0.96 5.87
N THR A 6 4.62 0.25 5.73
CA THR A 6 5.80 0.44 6.58
C THR A 6 6.91 1.19 5.85
N PHE A 7 7.85 1.79 6.60
CA PHE A 7 9.05 2.37 5.98
C PHE A 7 9.92 1.34 5.23
N ALA A 8 9.82 0.05 5.55
CA ALA A 8 10.50 -0.98 4.78
C ALA A 8 9.95 -1.08 3.34
N ASN A 9 8.65 -0.81 3.14
CA ASN A 9 8.06 -0.72 1.80
C ASN A 9 8.52 0.54 1.06
N LEU A 10 8.84 1.61 1.78
CA LEU A 10 9.39 2.82 1.19
C LEU A 10 10.86 2.64 0.80
N GLU A 11 11.66 1.95 1.62
CA GLU A 11 13.07 1.63 1.36
C GLU A 11 13.27 0.88 0.04
N THR A 12 12.33 0.01 -0.35
CA THR A 12 12.40 -0.71 -1.64
C THR A 12 11.95 0.14 -2.82
N ALA A 13 11.19 1.22 -2.59
CA ALA A 13 10.68 2.11 -3.62
C ALA A 13 11.61 3.29 -3.96
N VAL A 14 12.63 3.52 -3.15
CA VAL A 14 13.66 4.56 -3.33
C VAL A 14 15.03 3.93 -3.63
N PRO A 15 16.02 4.70 -4.11
CA PRO A 15 17.38 4.19 -4.31
C PRO A 15 17.96 3.58 -3.03
N SER A 16 18.77 2.53 -3.17
CA SER A 16 19.38 1.84 -2.04
C SER A 16 20.20 2.80 -1.17
N GLY A 17 20.03 2.72 0.14
CA GLY A 17 20.68 3.62 1.10
C GLY A 17 20.15 5.05 1.07
N ALA A 18 18.97 5.30 0.50
CA ALA A 18 18.30 6.60 0.63
C ALA A 18 17.56 6.76 1.95
N ILE A 19 17.08 5.68 2.57
CA ILE A 19 16.34 5.70 3.84
C ILE A 19 16.99 4.73 4.81
N PHE A 20 17.10 5.16 6.06
CA PHE A 20 17.61 4.34 7.17
C PHE A 20 16.75 4.58 8.40
N ARG A 21 16.55 3.52 9.18
CA ARG A 21 16.07 3.63 10.57
C ARG A 21 17.27 3.80 11.49
N ASP A 22 17.28 4.87 12.26
CA ASP A 22 18.16 5.01 13.41
C ASP A 22 17.52 4.25 14.58
N GLU A 23 17.98 3.02 14.81
CA GLU A 23 17.46 2.16 15.88
C GLU A 23 17.74 2.70 17.28
N THR A 24 18.65 3.68 17.43
CA THR A 24 18.99 4.27 18.73
C THR A 24 18.03 5.40 19.10
N ASN A 25 17.69 6.27 18.14
CA ASN A 25 16.84 7.43 18.37
C ASN A 25 15.40 7.25 17.87
N SER A 26 15.10 6.12 17.23
CA SER A 26 13.83 5.88 16.50
C SER A 26 13.57 6.89 15.38
N ASP A 27 14.61 7.55 14.88
CA ASP A 27 14.53 8.52 13.79
C ASP A 27 14.59 7.82 12.42
N ILE A 28 13.97 8.44 11.42
CA ILE A 28 14.18 8.08 10.01
C ILE A 28 15.18 9.06 9.40
N LYS A 29 16.30 8.55 8.90
CA LYS A 29 17.32 9.34 8.20
C LYS A 29 17.17 9.19 6.70
N ILE A 30 17.19 10.31 5.99
CA ILE A 30 17.10 10.35 4.53
C ILE A 30 18.43 10.86 3.98
N SER A 31 19.10 10.04 3.17
CA SER A 31 20.32 10.43 2.46
C SER A 31 19.98 11.15 1.17
N LEU A 32 20.16 12.47 1.17
CA LEU A 32 19.98 13.30 -0.03
C LEU A 32 20.97 12.94 -1.13
N LYS A 33 22.17 12.47 -0.77
CA LYS A 33 23.15 11.98 -1.75
C LYS A 33 22.65 10.74 -2.48
N ALA A 34 22.11 9.76 -1.75
CA ALA A 34 21.57 8.55 -2.36
C ALA A 34 20.25 8.83 -3.11
N LEU A 35 19.43 9.75 -2.60
CA LEU A 35 18.16 10.12 -3.23
C LEU A 35 18.34 10.96 -4.50
N MET A 36 19.29 11.90 -4.51
CA MET A 36 19.48 12.85 -5.61
C MET A 36 20.66 12.52 -6.53
N GLY A 37 21.60 11.68 -6.09
CA GLY A 37 22.83 11.35 -6.83
C GLY A 37 23.95 12.38 -6.68
N GLU A 38 23.76 13.42 -5.86
CA GLU A 38 24.67 14.56 -5.75
C GLU A 38 25.61 14.39 -4.53
N ASN A 39 26.90 14.67 -4.69
CA ASN A 39 27.88 14.54 -3.60
C ASN A 39 27.79 15.67 -2.55
N ALA A 40 27.25 16.82 -2.93
CA ALA A 40 26.97 17.94 -2.05
C ALA A 40 25.74 18.67 -2.58
N VAL A 41 24.80 18.98 -1.70
CA VAL A 41 23.61 19.74 -2.06
C VAL A 41 23.80 21.15 -1.56
N ASN A 42 23.93 22.10 -2.48
CA ASN A 42 23.79 23.51 -2.12
C ASN A 42 22.30 23.75 -1.87
N TRP A 43 21.95 24.16 -0.65
CA TRP A 43 20.56 24.28 -0.16
C TRP A 43 19.83 25.50 -0.73
N GLY A 44 19.93 25.74 -2.03
CA GLY A 44 19.04 26.66 -2.74
C GLY A 44 17.67 26.03 -2.98
N ASP A 45 16.64 26.87 -3.14
CA ASP A 45 15.23 26.46 -3.26
C ASP A 45 14.98 25.35 -4.29
N ALA A 46 15.65 25.40 -5.44
CA ALA A 46 15.49 24.43 -6.51
C ALA A 46 15.89 22.99 -6.10
N LYS A 47 16.95 22.84 -5.30
CA LYS A 47 17.44 21.52 -4.85
C LYS A 47 16.61 20.96 -3.70
N VAL A 48 16.06 21.82 -2.85
CA VAL A 48 15.08 21.43 -1.83
C VAL A 48 13.80 20.92 -2.49
N SER A 49 13.29 21.63 -3.50
CA SER A 49 12.11 21.22 -4.27
C SER A 49 12.34 19.88 -4.99
N GLU A 50 13.51 19.67 -5.60
CA GLU A 50 13.88 18.41 -6.24
C GLU A 50 13.92 17.23 -5.25
N ALA A 51 14.53 17.43 -4.07
CA ALA A 51 14.63 16.40 -3.04
C ALA A 51 13.25 15.97 -2.52
N ILE A 52 12.38 16.92 -2.22
CA ILE A 52 11.01 16.66 -1.77
C ILE A 52 10.22 15.93 -2.87
N SER A 53 10.36 16.36 -4.12
CA SER A 53 9.64 15.74 -5.25
C SER A 53 10.05 14.28 -5.46
N LYS A 54 11.35 13.96 -5.39
CA LYS A 54 11.83 12.58 -5.50
C LYS A 54 11.37 11.70 -4.34
N LEU A 55 11.33 12.24 -3.13
CA LEU A 55 10.82 11.52 -1.96
C LEU A 55 9.32 11.21 -2.11
N LEU A 56 8.52 12.19 -2.54
CA LEU A 56 7.08 12.02 -2.76
C LEU A 56 6.79 10.98 -3.87
N ASP A 57 7.59 10.95 -4.92
CA ASP A 57 7.49 9.93 -5.98
C ASP A 57 7.75 8.51 -5.42
N GLY A 58 8.76 8.35 -4.56
CA GLY A 58 9.02 7.09 -3.85
C GLY A 58 7.83 6.67 -2.97
N CYS A 59 7.24 7.59 -2.22
CA CYS A 59 6.05 7.34 -1.41
C CYS A 59 4.85 6.92 -2.26
N SER A 60 4.64 7.57 -3.40
CA SER A 60 3.55 7.22 -4.33
C SER A 60 3.71 5.81 -4.89
N LYS A 61 4.93 5.41 -5.26
CA LYS A 61 5.24 4.05 -5.73
C LYS A 61 5.02 3.01 -4.64
N ALA A 62 5.50 3.27 -3.42
CA ALA A 62 5.31 2.38 -2.28
C ALA A 62 3.81 2.17 -1.98
N GLN A 63 3.02 3.25 -1.98
CA GLN A 63 1.57 3.18 -1.79
C GLN A 63 0.90 2.38 -2.90
N THR A 64 1.29 2.59 -4.16
CA THR A 64 0.71 1.87 -5.30
C THR A 64 1.00 0.37 -5.22
N ALA A 65 2.24 0.00 -4.92
CA ALA A 65 2.63 -1.40 -4.75
C ALA A 65 1.90 -2.05 -3.57
N PHE A 66 1.78 -1.33 -2.45
CA PHE A 66 1.05 -1.79 -1.28
C PHE A 66 -0.43 -2.02 -1.58
N ASN A 67 -1.06 -1.08 -2.28
CA ASN A 67 -2.45 -1.21 -2.72
C ASN A 67 -2.65 -2.36 -3.70
N ALA A 68 -1.70 -2.62 -4.60
CA ALA A 68 -1.76 -3.75 -5.52
C ALA A 68 -1.64 -5.10 -4.79
N ALA A 69 -0.74 -5.20 -3.80
CA ALA A 69 -0.56 -6.40 -2.99
C ALA A 69 -1.72 -6.64 -2.00
N SER A 70 -2.38 -5.56 -1.57
CA SER A 70 -3.50 -5.59 -0.62
C SER A 70 -4.86 -5.49 -1.31
N ALA A 71 -4.89 -5.44 -2.64
CA ALA A 71 -6.12 -5.52 -3.40
C ALA A 71 -6.71 -6.90 -3.17
N THR A 72 -7.90 -6.95 -2.56
CA THR A 72 -8.71 -8.17 -2.50
C THR A 72 -9.04 -8.58 -3.92
N ASP A 73 -8.37 -9.61 -4.41
CA ASP A 73 -8.74 -10.25 -5.67
C ASP A 73 -10.16 -10.79 -5.51
N LEU A 74 -11.08 -10.37 -6.39
CA LEU A 74 -12.45 -10.86 -6.38
C LEU A 74 -12.50 -12.39 -6.58
N ASN A 75 -11.45 -12.97 -7.17
CA ASN A 75 -11.27 -14.42 -7.32
C ASN A 75 -10.82 -15.13 -6.03
N SER A 76 -10.48 -14.39 -4.97
CA SER A 76 -10.16 -14.96 -3.65
C SER A 76 -11.40 -15.27 -2.82
N TYR A 77 -12.59 -14.89 -3.28
CA TYR A 77 -13.84 -15.40 -2.70
C TYR A 77 -14.03 -16.88 -3.10
N PRO A 78 -14.64 -17.71 -2.23
CA PRO A 78 -14.93 -19.11 -2.55
C PRO A 78 -15.64 -19.18 -3.90
N ALA A 79 -15.22 -20.14 -4.75
CA ALA A 79 -15.67 -20.26 -6.13
C ALA A 79 -17.19 -19.97 -6.24
N PRO A 80 -17.59 -18.87 -6.91
CA PRO A 80 -18.97 -18.48 -6.96
C PRO A 80 -19.79 -19.60 -7.61
N THR A 81 -20.99 -19.84 -7.10
CA THR A 81 -21.88 -20.82 -7.73
C THR A 81 -22.34 -20.24 -9.07
N PRO A 82 -22.06 -20.89 -10.21
CA PRO A 82 -22.53 -20.40 -11.50
C PRO A 82 -24.06 -20.47 -11.54
N GLY A 83 -24.71 -19.36 -11.87
CA GLY A 83 -26.12 -19.37 -12.25
C GLY A 83 -26.32 -20.04 -13.61
N ILE A 84 -27.55 -20.47 -13.89
CA ILE A 84 -27.93 -21.00 -15.20
C ILE A 84 -27.72 -19.87 -16.24
N PRO A 85 -26.94 -20.08 -17.31
CA PRO A 85 -26.78 -19.08 -18.36
C PRO A 85 -28.13 -18.69 -18.95
N THR A 86 -28.36 -17.39 -19.12
CA THR A 86 -29.58 -16.85 -19.71
C THR A 86 -29.23 -16.01 -20.92
N GLN A 87 -30.13 -16.00 -21.90
CA GLN A 87 -29.99 -15.23 -23.12
C GLN A 87 -30.89 -14.01 -23.04
N ASP A 88 -30.39 -12.82 -23.38
CA ASP A 88 -31.23 -11.63 -23.51
C ASP A 88 -32.07 -11.66 -24.79
N ALA A 89 -32.95 -10.68 -24.95
CA ALA A 89 -33.81 -10.55 -26.13
C ALA A 89 -33.03 -10.31 -27.44
N ASP A 90 -31.78 -9.85 -27.34
CA ASP A 90 -30.88 -9.54 -28.45
C ASP A 90 -29.95 -10.73 -28.80
N GLY A 91 -30.07 -11.84 -28.07
CA GLY A 91 -29.33 -13.06 -28.32
C GLY A 91 -27.97 -13.16 -27.59
N ASN A 92 -27.62 -12.23 -26.72
CA ASN A 92 -26.38 -12.28 -25.94
C ASN A 92 -26.53 -13.20 -24.72
N TRP A 93 -25.49 -13.98 -24.43
CA TRP A 93 -25.46 -14.91 -23.30
C TRP A 93 -24.81 -14.28 -22.07
N TYR A 94 -25.45 -14.42 -20.92
CA TYR A 94 -24.93 -13.99 -19.62
C TYR A 94 -24.97 -15.13 -18.61
N ALA A 95 -23.94 -15.21 -17.77
CA ALA A 95 -23.93 -16.05 -16.58
C ALA A 95 -23.80 -15.16 -15.35
N SER A 96 -24.70 -15.33 -14.38
CA SER A 96 -24.63 -14.63 -13.10
C SER A 96 -23.75 -15.42 -12.12
N PHE A 97 -22.83 -14.75 -11.45
CA PHE A 97 -22.01 -15.32 -10.38
C PHE A 97 -22.40 -14.72 -9.04
N THR A 98 -22.98 -15.52 -8.15
CA THR A 98 -23.37 -15.07 -6.80
C THR A 98 -22.23 -15.32 -5.82
N HIS A 99 -21.77 -14.28 -5.13
CA HIS A 99 -20.75 -14.36 -4.09
C HIS A 99 -21.43 -14.22 -2.72
N THR A 100 -21.25 -15.22 -1.84
CA THR A 100 -21.72 -15.16 -0.45
C THR A 100 -20.56 -14.80 0.46
N VAL A 101 -20.69 -13.72 1.23
CA VAL A 101 -19.69 -13.30 2.22
C VAL A 101 -20.26 -13.50 3.62
N THR A 102 -19.57 -14.31 4.43
CA THR A 102 -19.86 -14.45 5.87
C THR A 102 -18.89 -13.58 6.65
N VAL A 103 -19.41 -12.56 7.34
CA VAL A 103 -18.62 -11.70 8.24
C VAL A 103 -18.86 -12.12 9.68
N ASN A 104 -17.83 -12.67 10.32
CA ASN A 104 -17.89 -12.98 11.75
C ASN A 104 -17.50 -11.72 12.55
N ILE A 105 -18.46 -11.14 13.26
CA ILE A 105 -18.22 -10.00 14.15
C ILE A 105 -18.01 -10.52 15.58
N PRO A 106 -16.86 -10.26 16.23
CA PRO A 106 -16.65 -10.61 17.62
C PRO A 106 -17.59 -9.78 18.53
N LEU A 107 -18.08 -10.40 19.60
CA LEU A 107 -19.07 -9.78 20.51
C LEU A 107 -18.49 -8.60 21.31
N ASN A 108 -17.18 -8.55 21.49
CA ASN A 108 -16.45 -7.58 22.32
C ASN A 108 -16.02 -6.33 21.54
N ARG A 109 -16.89 -5.82 20.65
CA ARG A 109 -16.59 -4.69 19.74
C ARG A 109 -16.15 -3.39 20.44
N ASN A 110 -16.36 -3.27 21.76
CA ASN A 110 -16.09 -2.08 22.57
C ASN A 110 -14.99 -2.27 23.63
N GLU A 111 -14.23 -3.37 23.63
CA GLU A 111 -13.08 -3.48 24.54
C GLU A 111 -11.94 -2.59 24.03
N THR A 112 -11.85 -1.38 24.58
CA THR A 112 -10.71 -0.48 24.44
C THR A 112 -9.46 -1.23 24.92
N SER A 113 -8.69 -1.79 24.00
CA SER A 113 -7.35 -2.30 24.31
C SER A 113 -6.47 -1.08 24.59
N GLY A 114 -6.30 -0.76 25.87
CA GLY A 114 -5.33 0.22 26.32
C GLY A 114 -3.94 -0.26 25.93
N VAL A 115 -3.26 0.51 25.09
CA VAL A 115 -1.84 0.31 24.77
C VAL A 115 -1.06 0.59 26.06
N ALA A 116 -0.44 -0.45 26.64
CA ALA A 116 0.49 -0.28 27.75
C ALA A 116 1.79 0.32 27.20
N LEU A 117 2.20 1.43 27.82
CA LEU A 117 3.50 2.12 27.65
C LEU A 117 4.69 1.21 27.96
#